data_AF-A0A7R6SRW7-F1
#
_entry.id   AF-A0A7R6SRW7-F1
#
_cell.length_a   1.000
_cell.length_b   1.000
_cell.length_c   1.000
_cell.angle_alpha   90.00
_cell.angle_beta   90.00
_cell.angle_gamma   90.00
#
_symmetry.space_group_name_H-M   'P 1'
#
loop_
_entity.id
_entity.type
_entity.pdbx_description
1 polymer ?
#
loop_
_entity_poly.entity_id
_entity_poly.type
_entity_poly.pdbx_seq_one_letter_code
_entity_poly.pdbx_strand_id
1 'polypeptide(L)'
;MTSSAQDQHCRLLYQTKQFSAALTHCMPQAEQGDGEASFIISSIYVQGSADHPASLENALTWLIRSAEQGHGPGCYNLGVLYERGEVVARDDKVAFKWYLKGSEQGYVPSQLKTGVAYLKGVGTEQSLTQAQHWLGRAAVAGDQSAQVTLAAMLTSTEPQKAVELYHQAAAQHNSYAHYQLALIYSESGEMERQDLDKALLHASESMRLGHAPANALIESLNQQLALQQSTLSGSEKTDALPEPDKMTVAKPETAILAAREVETSPVTELKKSDLSPGASAIALSEEQAVLDDATASVINNGLRDYEWLMLQPSSRYVLQLIQLSTVSAVNRFMQANKLEGRVNYFKALTKAGRVYVVLYADSANSPAEARQLAKSQLPESIADQVWFRSYRSLQSAYRPAD
;
A
#
# COMPACT_ATOMS: atom_id res chain seq x y z
N MET A 1 18.55 11.87 39.87
CA MET A 1 18.13 12.96 38.96
C MET A 1 19.17 13.25 37.87
N THR A 2 20.18 12.39 37.65
CA THR A 2 21.26 12.63 36.67
C THR A 2 21.11 11.89 35.35
N SER A 3 20.46 10.71 35.29
CA SER A 3 20.39 9.93 34.03
C SER A 3 19.67 10.71 32.93
N SER A 4 18.45 11.22 33.14
CA SER A 4 17.65 11.78 32.03
C SER A 4 18.29 12.97 31.32
N ALA A 5 19.27 13.65 31.91
CA ALA A 5 20.06 14.69 31.24
C ALA A 5 21.25 14.12 30.44
N GLN A 6 21.84 13.01 30.88
CA GLN A 6 22.89 12.26 30.19
C GLN A 6 22.31 11.46 29.01
N ASP A 7 21.19 10.76 29.25
CA ASP A 7 20.41 10.01 28.27
C ASP A 7 20.02 10.93 27.07
N GLN A 8 19.54 12.15 27.37
CA GLN A 8 19.20 13.16 26.36
C GLN A 8 20.42 13.69 25.59
N HIS A 9 21.59 13.80 26.23
CA HIS A 9 22.79 14.34 25.59
C HIS A 9 23.31 13.41 24.48
N CYS A 10 23.28 12.09 24.74
CA CYS A 10 23.57 11.07 23.74
C CYS A 10 22.71 11.22 22.47
N ARG A 11 21.39 11.29 22.67
CA ARG A 11 20.42 11.45 21.58
C ARG A 11 20.65 12.74 20.80
N LEU A 12 20.94 13.86 21.47
CA LEU A 12 21.19 15.15 20.85
C LEU A 12 22.46 15.17 19.98
N LEU A 13 23.58 14.61 20.47
CA LEU A 13 24.83 14.51 19.71
C LEU A 13 24.65 13.64 18.45
N TYR A 14 23.91 12.54 18.57
CA TYR A 14 23.57 11.70 17.43
C TYR A 14 22.67 12.41 16.40
N GLN A 15 21.59 13.06 16.85
CA GLN A 15 20.68 13.83 15.99
C GLN A 15 21.37 14.99 15.26
N THR A 16 22.33 15.66 15.91
CA THR A 16 23.17 16.71 15.31
C THR A 16 24.34 16.16 14.48
N LYS A 17 24.40 14.84 14.25
CA LYS A 17 25.42 14.13 13.46
C LYS A 17 26.86 14.28 13.98
N GLN A 18 27.02 14.60 15.26
CA GLN A 18 28.33 14.70 15.93
C GLN A 18 28.82 13.32 16.37
N PHE A 19 28.94 12.39 15.43
CA PHE A 19 29.09 10.96 15.71
C PHE A 19 30.31 10.59 16.58
N SER A 20 31.46 11.24 16.41
CA SER A 20 32.65 10.98 17.24
C SER A 20 32.41 11.39 18.71
N ALA A 21 31.81 12.56 18.93
CA ALA A 21 31.41 13.01 20.26
C ALA A 21 30.31 12.13 20.85
N ALA A 22 29.31 11.74 20.06
CA ALA A 22 28.25 10.83 20.48
C ALA A 22 28.82 9.48 20.96
N LEU A 23 29.75 8.87 20.21
CA LEU A 23 30.45 7.64 20.65
C LEU A 23 31.15 7.84 22.00
N THR A 24 31.94 8.92 22.14
CA THR A 24 32.68 9.21 23.39
C THR A 24 31.73 9.39 24.58
N HIS A 25 30.60 10.07 24.40
CA HIS A 25 29.63 10.32 25.48
C HIS A 25 28.72 9.11 25.79
N CYS A 26 28.40 8.28 24.80
CA CYS A 26 27.48 7.15 24.98
C CYS A 26 28.16 5.87 25.45
N MET A 27 29.43 5.64 25.12
CA MET A 27 30.10 4.37 25.47
C MET A 27 30.08 4.07 26.99
N PRO A 28 30.36 5.03 27.90
CA PRO A 28 30.28 4.76 29.34
C PRO A 28 28.84 4.48 29.85
N GLN A 29 27.82 5.01 29.18
CA GLN A 29 26.41 4.80 29.53
C GLN A 29 25.96 3.40 29.07
N ALA A 30 26.32 3.03 27.84
CA ALA A 30 26.06 1.71 27.27
C ALA A 30 26.77 0.59 28.06
N GLU A 31 27.99 0.83 28.56
CA GLU A 31 28.72 -0.07 29.47
C GLU A 31 28.05 -0.20 30.85
N GLN A 32 27.34 0.82 31.33
CA GLN A 32 26.55 0.79 32.57
C GLN A 32 25.18 0.13 32.43
N GLY A 33 24.81 -0.32 31.22
CA GLY A 33 23.53 -1.00 30.97
C GLY A 33 22.50 -0.17 30.20
N ASP A 34 22.81 1.05 29.75
CA ASP A 34 21.86 1.84 28.97
C ASP A 34 21.69 1.28 27.54
N GLY A 35 20.53 0.67 27.33
CA GLY A 35 20.12 0.12 26.04
C GLY A 35 19.87 1.17 24.95
N GLU A 36 19.57 2.43 25.29
CA GLU A 36 19.48 3.51 24.31
C GLU A 36 20.87 3.96 23.86
N ALA A 37 21.81 4.18 24.77
CA ALA A 37 23.19 4.45 24.40
C ALA A 37 23.78 3.32 23.53
N SER A 38 23.54 2.05 23.87
CA SER A 38 23.91 0.91 23.01
C SER A 38 23.27 0.98 21.61
N PHE A 39 22.00 1.39 21.51
CA PHE A 39 21.28 1.55 20.23
C PHE A 39 21.87 2.68 19.37
N ILE A 40 22.21 3.81 20.00
CA ILE A 40 22.83 4.97 19.36
C ILE A 40 24.22 4.59 18.84
N ILE A 41 25.04 3.91 19.64
CA ILE A 41 26.37 3.42 19.22
C ILE A 41 26.25 2.46 18.03
N SER A 42 25.29 1.52 18.08
CA SER A 42 24.99 0.64 16.94
C SER A 42 24.65 1.44 15.67
N SER A 43 23.75 2.42 15.78
CA SER A 43 23.33 3.30 14.68
C SER A 43 24.47 4.15 14.11
N ILE A 44 25.45 4.52 14.94
CA ILE A 44 26.68 5.20 14.48
C ILE A 44 27.58 4.23 13.71
N TYR A 45 27.76 2.99 14.17
CA TYR A 45 28.54 1.99 13.42
C TYR A 45 27.91 1.57 12.09
N VAL A 46 26.59 1.69 11.92
CA VAL A 46 25.94 1.52 10.61
C VAL A 46 26.31 2.64 9.63
N GLN A 47 26.38 3.89 10.11
CA GLN A 47 26.64 5.07 9.27
C GLN A 47 28.13 5.34 9.04
N GLY A 48 28.97 5.06 10.05
CA GLY A 48 30.36 5.49 10.11
C GLY A 48 30.52 6.99 10.40
N SER A 49 31.76 7.37 10.67
CA SER A 49 32.24 8.73 10.88
C SER A 49 33.68 8.85 10.36
N ALA A 50 34.26 10.06 10.37
CA ALA A 50 35.64 10.28 9.91
C ALA A 50 36.67 9.43 10.69
N ASP A 51 36.50 9.33 12.01
CA ASP A 51 37.45 8.64 12.91
C ASP A 51 37.05 7.18 13.19
N HIS A 52 35.78 6.83 13.01
CA HIS A 52 35.23 5.49 13.25
C HIS A 52 34.48 5.03 12.00
N PRO A 53 35.11 4.25 11.09
CA PRO A 53 34.47 3.80 9.86
C PRO A 53 33.28 2.87 10.15
N ALA A 54 32.35 2.79 9.19
CA ALA A 54 31.18 1.92 9.31
C ALA A 54 31.60 0.44 9.45
N SER A 55 30.97 -0.28 10.38
CA SER A 55 31.24 -1.68 10.68
C SER A 55 29.94 -2.39 11.07
N LEU A 56 29.48 -3.30 10.21
CA LEU A 56 28.28 -4.12 10.46
C LEU A 56 28.45 -5.05 11.67
N GLU A 57 29.67 -5.54 11.91
CA GLU A 57 30.00 -6.39 13.06
C GLU A 57 29.85 -5.63 14.38
N ASN A 58 30.43 -4.43 14.47
CA ASN A 58 30.28 -3.58 15.65
C ASN A 58 28.82 -3.12 15.82
N ALA A 59 28.15 -2.75 14.72
CA ALA A 59 26.74 -2.38 14.75
C ALA A 59 25.87 -3.51 15.31
N LEU A 60 26.08 -4.75 14.85
CA LEU A 60 25.35 -5.92 15.37
C LEU A 60 25.68 -6.18 16.85
N THR A 61 26.95 -6.10 17.24
CA THR A 61 27.38 -6.31 18.65
C THR A 61 26.68 -5.33 19.60
N TRP A 62 26.64 -4.05 19.25
CA TRP A 62 25.95 -3.04 20.06
C TRP A 62 24.42 -3.11 19.97
N LEU A 63 23.86 -3.59 18.85
CA LEU A 63 22.42 -3.87 18.73
C LEU A 63 21.98 -5.02 19.64
N ILE A 64 22.79 -6.10 19.71
CA ILE A 64 22.55 -7.22 20.63
C ILE A 64 22.55 -6.72 22.08
N ARG A 65 23.58 -5.95 22.48
CA ARG A 65 23.61 -5.33 23.83
C ARG A 65 22.37 -4.47 24.11
N SER A 66 21.96 -3.64 23.16
CA SER A 66 20.75 -2.81 23.28
C SER A 66 19.48 -3.64 23.52
N ALA A 67 19.31 -4.73 22.76
CA ALA A 67 18.19 -5.66 22.92
C ALA A 67 18.27 -6.46 24.23
N GLU A 68 19.46 -6.89 24.64
CA GLU A 68 19.72 -7.56 25.92
C GLU A 68 19.36 -6.65 27.11
N GLN A 69 19.76 -5.38 27.04
CA GLN A 69 19.44 -4.31 27.99
C GLN A 69 17.95 -3.88 27.96
N GLY A 70 17.13 -4.44 27.06
CA GLY A 70 15.69 -4.24 27.03
C GLY A 70 15.22 -2.99 26.30
N HIS A 71 16.07 -2.34 25.49
CA HIS A 71 15.63 -1.20 24.70
C HIS A 71 14.69 -1.64 23.58
N GLY A 72 13.45 -1.17 23.59
CA GLY A 72 12.39 -1.54 22.66
C GLY A 72 12.78 -1.51 21.17
N PRO A 73 13.33 -0.38 20.65
CA PRO A 73 13.88 -0.29 19.29
C PRO A 73 15.00 -1.30 19.00
N GLY A 74 15.86 -1.60 19.98
CA GLY A 74 16.93 -2.59 19.85
C GLY A 74 16.37 -4.01 19.69
N CYS A 75 15.43 -4.38 20.57
CA CYS A 75 14.66 -5.62 20.47
C CYS A 75 13.96 -5.77 19.11
N TYR A 76 13.27 -4.72 18.65
CA TYR A 76 12.59 -4.74 17.34
C TYR A 76 13.57 -4.94 16.19
N ASN A 77 14.63 -4.12 16.11
CA ASN A 77 15.60 -4.20 15.02
C ASN A 77 16.33 -5.55 14.99
N LEU A 78 16.67 -6.11 16.15
CA LEU A 78 17.27 -7.45 16.22
C LEU A 78 16.28 -8.54 15.77
N GLY A 79 15.00 -8.40 16.13
CA GLY A 79 13.92 -9.24 15.59
C GLY A 79 13.84 -9.21 14.06
N VAL A 80 13.91 -8.01 13.46
CA VAL A 80 13.92 -7.82 12.00
C VAL A 80 15.12 -8.50 11.34
N LEU A 81 16.32 -8.42 11.93
CA LEU A 81 17.50 -9.10 11.38
C LEU A 81 17.33 -10.63 11.34
N TYR A 82 16.77 -11.22 12.39
CA TYR A 82 16.46 -12.66 12.44
C TYR A 82 15.27 -13.06 11.54
N GLU A 83 14.29 -12.18 11.30
CA GLU A 83 13.19 -12.43 10.35
C GLU A 83 13.68 -12.41 8.89
N ARG A 84 14.60 -11.51 8.56
CA ARG A 84 15.09 -11.31 7.17
C ARG A 84 16.25 -12.23 6.79
N GLY A 85 17.16 -12.53 7.72
CA GLY A 85 18.32 -13.38 7.46
C GLY A 85 19.49 -12.71 6.72
N GLU A 86 19.56 -11.38 6.73
CA GLU A 86 20.53 -10.61 5.93
C GLU A 86 21.94 -10.53 6.55
N VAL A 87 22.02 -10.41 7.88
CA VAL A 87 23.28 -10.24 8.64
C VAL A 87 23.52 -11.40 9.62
N VAL A 88 22.43 -12.02 10.09
CA VAL A 88 22.42 -13.25 10.89
C VAL A 88 21.62 -14.30 10.12
N ALA A 89 21.80 -15.59 10.42
CA ALA A 89 20.96 -16.63 9.81
C ALA A 89 19.48 -16.41 10.21
N ARG A 90 18.56 -16.59 9.25
CA ARG A 90 17.12 -16.43 9.49
C ARG A 90 16.64 -17.45 10.54
N ASP A 91 15.97 -16.96 11.58
CA ASP A 91 15.31 -17.77 12.59
C ASP A 91 14.07 -17.03 13.11
N ASP A 92 12.90 -17.42 12.60
CA ASP A 92 11.62 -16.80 12.95
C ASP A 92 11.27 -16.99 14.45
N LYS A 93 11.78 -18.04 15.12
CA LYS A 93 11.57 -18.25 16.57
C LYS A 93 12.41 -17.31 17.41
N VAL A 94 13.64 -17.02 16.98
CA VAL A 94 14.49 -16.00 17.63
C VAL A 94 13.95 -14.60 17.34
N ALA A 95 13.50 -14.32 16.11
CA ALA A 95 12.82 -13.07 15.77
C ALA A 95 11.60 -12.83 16.67
N PHE A 96 10.72 -13.83 16.82
CA PHE A 96 9.55 -13.76 17.70
C PHE A 96 9.91 -13.44 19.16
N LYS A 97 10.95 -14.08 19.72
CA LYS A 97 11.40 -13.80 21.09
C LYS A 97 11.83 -12.35 21.29
N TRP A 98 12.57 -11.78 20.33
CA TRP A 98 12.99 -10.38 20.39
C TRP A 98 11.82 -9.41 20.20
N TYR A 99 10.88 -9.71 19.30
CA TYR A 99 9.63 -8.94 19.20
C TYR A 99 8.86 -8.98 20.52
N LEU A 100 8.60 -10.15 21.10
CA LEU A 100 7.89 -10.29 22.37
C LEU A 100 8.56 -9.46 23.49
N LYS A 101 9.89 -9.55 23.63
CA LYS A 101 10.65 -8.75 24.61
C LYS A 101 10.48 -7.24 24.38
N GLY A 102 10.52 -6.76 23.14
CA GLY A 102 10.25 -5.36 22.82
C GLY A 102 8.80 -4.93 23.12
N SER A 103 7.86 -5.84 22.94
CA SER A 103 6.43 -5.63 23.19
C SER A 103 6.11 -5.47 24.67
N GLU A 104 6.75 -6.28 25.52
CA GLU A 104 6.72 -6.20 26.98
C GLU A 104 7.22 -4.83 27.47
N GLN A 105 8.27 -4.30 26.84
CA GLN A 105 8.83 -2.96 27.09
C GLN A 105 8.01 -1.80 26.48
N GLY A 106 6.81 -2.09 25.96
CA GLY A 106 5.88 -1.07 25.47
C GLY A 106 6.12 -0.59 24.04
N TYR A 107 7.08 -1.16 23.30
CA TYR A 107 7.42 -0.67 21.96
C TYR A 107 6.40 -1.09 20.91
N VAL A 108 5.67 -0.11 20.35
CA VAL A 108 4.50 -0.33 19.50
C VAL A 108 4.80 -1.15 18.22
N PRO A 109 5.88 -0.91 17.46
CA PRO A 109 6.23 -1.75 16.31
C PRO A 109 6.50 -3.22 16.68
N SER A 110 7.07 -3.47 17.87
CA SER A 110 7.19 -4.84 18.39
C SER A 110 5.83 -5.43 18.70
N GLN A 111 4.92 -4.68 19.34
CA GLN A 111 3.57 -5.17 19.68
C GLN A 111 2.78 -5.59 18.44
N LEU A 112 2.87 -4.80 17.36
CA LEU A 112 2.35 -5.17 16.05
C LEU A 112 2.96 -6.49 15.55
N LYS A 113 4.30 -6.61 15.52
CA LYS A 113 4.99 -7.83 15.07
C LYS A 113 4.66 -9.06 15.92
N THR A 114 4.62 -8.95 17.24
CA THR A 114 4.20 -10.02 18.16
C THR A 114 2.74 -10.43 17.91
N GLY A 115 1.83 -9.46 17.73
CA GLY A 115 0.43 -9.72 17.42
C GLY A 115 0.24 -10.45 16.09
N VAL A 116 0.93 -10.01 15.02
CA VAL A 116 0.92 -10.67 13.71
C VAL A 116 1.56 -12.06 13.75
N ALA A 117 2.63 -12.25 14.54
CA ALA A 117 3.27 -13.55 14.73
C ALA A 117 2.32 -14.57 15.38
N TYR A 118 1.61 -14.18 16.44
CA TYR A 118 0.55 -15.02 17.04
C TYR A 118 -0.66 -15.24 16.12
N LEU A 119 -1.03 -14.24 15.30
CA LEU A 119 -2.13 -14.38 14.34
C LEU A 119 -1.81 -15.42 13.25
N LYS A 120 -0.55 -15.51 12.82
CA LYS A 120 -0.09 -16.36 11.72
C LYS A 120 0.62 -17.65 12.14
N GLY A 121 0.95 -17.82 13.41
CA GLY A 121 1.79 -18.94 13.89
C GLY A 121 3.24 -18.88 13.38
N VAL A 122 3.80 -17.68 13.23
CA VAL A 122 5.18 -17.50 12.73
C VAL A 122 6.13 -17.33 13.90
N GLY A 123 7.09 -18.25 14.05
CA GLY A 123 8.05 -18.25 15.18
C GLY A 123 7.45 -18.67 16.53
N THR A 124 6.14 -18.85 16.60
CA THR A 124 5.34 -19.21 17.79
C THR A 124 4.12 -20.03 17.35
N GLU A 125 3.42 -20.65 18.29
CA GLU A 125 2.11 -21.28 18.00
C GLU A 125 1.03 -20.22 17.74
N GLN A 126 0.07 -20.53 16.87
CA GLN A 126 -1.02 -19.61 16.55
C GLN A 126 -1.94 -19.42 17.76
N SER A 127 -2.26 -18.17 18.09
CA SER A 127 -3.17 -17.84 19.20
C SER A 127 -3.91 -16.53 18.93
N LEU A 128 -5.20 -16.64 18.59
CA LEU A 128 -6.05 -15.47 18.33
C LEU A 128 -6.19 -14.57 19.57
N THR A 129 -6.22 -15.16 20.78
CA THR A 129 -6.27 -14.40 22.04
C THR A 129 -5.01 -13.56 22.27
N GLN A 130 -3.82 -14.12 22.01
CA GLN A 130 -2.57 -13.37 22.12
C GLN A 130 -2.43 -12.34 20.99
N ALA A 131 -2.85 -12.68 19.77
CA ALA A 131 -2.94 -11.74 18.66
C ALA A 131 -3.81 -10.53 19.04
N GLN A 132 -5.02 -10.78 19.56
CA GLN A 132 -5.94 -9.72 20.01
C GLN A 132 -5.35 -8.85 21.11
N HIS A 133 -4.66 -9.45 22.09
CA HIS A 133 -4.01 -8.71 23.16
C HIS A 133 -2.93 -7.75 22.63
N TRP A 134 -1.99 -8.25 21.83
CA TRP A 134 -0.85 -7.47 21.36
C TRP A 134 -1.23 -6.45 20.27
N LEU A 135 -2.09 -6.83 19.32
CA LEU A 135 -2.66 -5.90 18.34
C LEU A 135 -3.53 -4.83 19.03
N GLY A 136 -4.31 -5.19 20.04
CA GLY A 136 -5.11 -4.24 20.84
C GLY A 136 -4.25 -3.17 21.51
N ARG A 137 -3.12 -3.56 22.11
CA ARG A 137 -2.17 -2.60 22.71
C ARG A 137 -1.57 -1.65 21.67
N ALA A 138 -1.15 -2.16 20.51
CA ALA A 138 -0.61 -1.34 19.44
C ALA A 138 -1.67 -0.40 18.81
N ALA A 139 -2.90 -0.88 18.64
CA ALA A 139 -4.02 -0.10 18.09
C ALA A 139 -4.45 1.05 19.01
N VAL A 140 -4.50 0.80 20.33
CA VAL A 140 -4.73 1.84 21.36
C VAL A 140 -3.60 2.87 21.40
N ALA A 141 -2.36 2.46 21.09
CA ALA A 141 -1.22 3.36 20.94
C ALA A 141 -1.21 4.13 19.60
N GLY A 142 -2.23 3.95 18.75
CA GLY A 142 -2.42 4.68 17.50
C GLY A 142 -1.88 4.02 16.24
N ASP A 143 -1.31 2.81 16.32
CA ASP A 143 -0.74 2.14 15.13
C ASP A 143 -1.84 1.70 14.15
N GLN A 144 -1.84 2.33 12.96
CA GLN A 144 -2.83 2.06 11.92
C GLN A 144 -2.81 0.61 11.43
N SER A 145 -1.63 -0.01 11.35
CA SER A 145 -1.49 -1.39 10.87
C SER A 145 -2.11 -2.36 11.88
N ALA A 146 -1.93 -2.10 13.17
CA ALA A 146 -2.57 -2.83 14.25
C ALA A 146 -4.09 -2.61 14.25
N GLN A 147 -4.56 -1.36 14.05
CA GLN A 147 -6.00 -1.05 13.94
C GLN A 147 -6.67 -1.84 12.83
N VAL A 148 -6.14 -1.81 11.58
CA VAL A 148 -6.75 -2.55 10.46
C VAL A 148 -6.61 -4.06 10.60
N THR A 149 -5.50 -4.56 11.15
CA THR A 149 -5.30 -6.02 11.37
C THR A 149 -6.25 -6.55 12.44
N LEU A 150 -6.44 -5.78 13.52
CA LEU A 150 -7.37 -6.11 14.60
C LEU A 150 -8.83 -6.02 14.12
N ALA A 151 -9.18 -5.00 13.34
CA ALA A 151 -10.50 -4.86 12.74
C ALA A 151 -10.84 -6.04 11.82
N ALA A 152 -9.93 -6.43 10.93
CA ALA A 152 -10.12 -7.60 10.07
C ALA A 152 -10.33 -8.90 10.86
N MET A 153 -9.59 -9.09 11.97
CA MET A 153 -9.77 -10.26 12.85
C MET A 153 -11.09 -10.23 13.63
N LEU A 154 -11.63 -9.05 13.96
CA LEU A 154 -12.87 -8.86 14.71
C LEU A 154 -14.12 -8.78 13.83
N THR A 155 -13.97 -8.73 12.50
CA THR A 155 -15.08 -8.50 11.55
C THR A 155 -16.21 -9.53 11.68
N SER A 156 -15.93 -10.76 12.11
CA SER A 156 -16.95 -11.80 12.34
C SER A 156 -17.36 -12.01 13.80
N THR A 157 -16.69 -11.38 14.77
CA THR A 157 -16.85 -11.68 16.21
C THR A 157 -17.25 -10.46 17.06
N GLU A 158 -16.70 -9.29 16.74
CA GLU A 158 -17.02 -8.00 17.38
C GLU A 158 -17.17 -6.92 16.27
N PRO A 159 -18.17 -7.03 15.37
CA PRO A 159 -18.17 -6.28 14.11
C PRO A 159 -18.33 -4.76 14.29
N GLN A 160 -19.04 -4.31 15.33
CA GLN A 160 -19.12 -2.88 15.70
C GLN A 160 -17.73 -2.29 16.03
N LYS A 161 -16.94 -3.02 16.81
CA LYS A 161 -15.57 -2.65 17.20
C LYS A 161 -14.59 -2.72 16.02
N ALA A 162 -14.82 -3.63 15.06
CA ALA A 162 -14.09 -3.62 13.80
C ALA A 162 -14.36 -2.34 13.00
N VAL A 163 -15.62 -1.91 12.89
CA VAL A 163 -16.00 -0.63 12.24
C VAL A 163 -15.37 0.57 12.95
N GLU A 164 -15.39 0.62 14.29
CA GLU A 164 -14.72 1.67 15.07
C GLU A 164 -13.20 1.74 14.78
N LEU A 165 -12.51 0.60 14.75
CA LEU A 165 -11.09 0.52 14.45
C LEU A 165 -10.76 0.91 13.00
N TYR A 166 -11.61 0.55 12.03
CA TYR A 166 -11.47 1.04 10.66
C TYR A 166 -11.68 2.54 10.56
N HIS A 167 -12.65 3.13 11.29
CA HIS A 167 -12.81 4.60 11.35
C HIS A 167 -11.58 5.28 11.98
N GLN A 168 -10.99 4.71 13.04
CA GLN A 168 -9.75 5.23 13.63
C GLN A 168 -8.56 5.20 12.66
N ALA A 169 -8.43 4.16 11.84
CA ALA A 169 -7.38 4.07 10.83
C ALA A 169 -7.66 5.00 9.63
N ALA A 170 -8.92 5.10 9.19
CA ALA A 170 -9.37 5.99 8.12
C ALA A 170 -9.15 7.47 8.48
N ALA A 171 -9.43 7.86 9.73
CA ALA A 171 -9.15 9.21 10.25
C ALA A 171 -7.65 9.59 10.20
N GLN A 172 -6.75 8.61 10.08
CA GLN A 172 -5.32 8.79 9.88
C GLN A 172 -4.88 8.60 8.41
N HIS A 173 -5.82 8.72 7.46
CA HIS A 173 -5.64 8.56 6.02
C HIS A 173 -5.22 7.15 5.56
N ASN A 174 -5.63 6.10 6.28
CA ASN A 174 -5.39 4.73 5.84
C ASN A 174 -6.33 4.33 4.69
N SER A 175 -5.78 4.21 3.47
CA SER A 175 -6.55 3.94 2.25
C SER A 175 -7.28 2.58 2.28
N TYR A 176 -6.69 1.55 2.90
CA TYR A 176 -7.31 0.24 3.06
C TYR A 176 -8.46 0.27 4.09
N ALA A 177 -8.34 1.03 5.17
CA ALA A 177 -9.44 1.22 6.11
C ALA A 177 -10.66 1.89 5.47
N HIS A 178 -10.44 2.92 4.63
CA HIS A 178 -11.49 3.50 3.80
C HIS A 178 -12.11 2.46 2.84
N TYR A 179 -11.32 1.58 2.23
CA TYR A 179 -11.86 0.50 1.38
C TYR A 179 -12.73 -0.48 2.16
N GLN A 180 -12.31 -0.90 3.35
CA GLN A 180 -13.08 -1.80 4.20
C GLN A 180 -14.39 -1.17 4.69
N LEU A 181 -14.38 0.11 5.08
CA LEU A 181 -15.61 0.84 5.42
C LEU A 181 -16.56 0.94 4.22
N ALA A 182 -16.04 1.16 3.01
CA ALA A 182 -16.84 1.20 1.80
C ALA A 182 -17.54 -0.15 1.52
N LEU A 183 -16.83 -1.27 1.70
CA LEU A 183 -17.43 -2.61 1.60
C LEU A 183 -18.53 -2.80 2.65
N ILE A 184 -18.25 -2.48 3.92
CA ILE A 184 -19.21 -2.64 5.03
C ILE A 184 -20.49 -1.83 4.79
N TYR A 185 -20.40 -0.58 4.30
CA TYR A 185 -21.58 0.22 3.97
C TYR A 185 -22.28 -0.21 2.68
N SER A 186 -21.59 -0.89 1.77
CA SER A 186 -22.17 -1.44 0.53
C SER A 186 -22.99 -2.71 0.75
N GLU A 187 -22.75 -3.44 1.83
CA GLU A 187 -23.44 -4.69 2.15
C GLU A 187 -24.71 -4.43 2.98
N SER A 188 -25.81 -5.12 2.65
CA SER A 188 -27.02 -5.12 3.47
C SER A 188 -26.89 -6.14 4.61
N GLY A 189 -26.15 -5.77 5.67
CA GLY A 189 -25.91 -6.62 6.84
C GLY A 189 -26.94 -6.47 7.97
N GLU A 190 -26.79 -7.26 9.03
CA GLU A 190 -27.67 -7.20 10.23
C GLU A 190 -27.46 -5.93 11.09
N MET A 191 -26.34 -5.21 10.92
CA MET A 191 -25.95 -4.09 11.80
C MET A 191 -26.52 -2.73 11.39
N GLU A 192 -26.60 -2.44 10.10
CA GLU A 192 -27.02 -1.14 9.55
C GLU A 192 -27.69 -1.38 8.19
N ARG A 193 -28.61 -0.51 7.77
CA ARG A 193 -29.11 -0.56 6.39
C ARG A 193 -27.97 -0.20 5.44
N GLN A 194 -27.96 -0.84 4.27
CA GLN A 194 -27.08 -0.47 3.16
C GLN A 194 -27.14 1.04 2.92
N ASP A 195 -25.98 1.69 2.89
CA ASP A 195 -25.82 3.13 2.75
C ASP A 195 -24.82 3.40 1.61
N LEU A 196 -25.36 3.40 0.40
CA LEU A 196 -24.56 3.50 -0.83
C LEU A 196 -23.84 4.85 -0.94
N ASP A 197 -24.37 5.91 -0.34
CA ASP A 197 -23.74 7.24 -0.33
C ASP A 197 -22.51 7.25 0.60
N LYS A 198 -22.62 6.70 1.82
CA LYS A 198 -21.44 6.47 2.69
C LYS A 198 -20.43 5.54 2.02
N ALA A 199 -20.89 4.45 1.41
CA ALA A 199 -20.03 3.50 0.72
C ALA A 199 -19.22 4.18 -0.40
N LEU A 200 -19.88 4.99 -1.22
CA LEU A 200 -19.27 5.73 -2.32
C LEU A 200 -18.29 6.81 -1.83
N LEU A 201 -18.62 7.50 -0.73
CA LEU A 201 -17.72 8.46 -0.08
C LEU A 201 -16.42 7.78 0.39
N HIS A 202 -16.53 6.68 1.12
CA HIS A 202 -15.37 5.93 1.61
C HIS A 202 -14.57 5.29 0.46
N ALA A 203 -15.22 4.77 -0.58
CA ALA A 203 -14.54 4.21 -1.75
C ALA A 203 -13.77 5.30 -2.52
N SER A 204 -14.38 6.47 -2.71
CA SER A 204 -13.75 7.61 -3.39
C SER A 204 -12.51 8.11 -2.65
N GLU A 205 -12.57 8.20 -1.31
CA GLU A 205 -11.43 8.59 -0.49
C GLU A 205 -10.33 7.52 -0.50
N SER A 206 -10.70 6.24 -0.46
CA SER A 206 -9.77 5.11 -0.63
C SER A 206 -8.99 5.19 -1.96
N MET A 207 -9.70 5.46 -3.06
CA MET A 207 -9.11 5.67 -4.39
C MET A 207 -8.20 6.91 -4.42
N ARG A 208 -8.64 8.03 -3.82
CA ARG A 208 -7.85 9.27 -3.71
C ARG A 208 -6.53 9.07 -2.97
N LEU A 209 -6.54 8.20 -1.96
CA LEU A 209 -5.38 7.78 -1.18
C LEU A 209 -4.56 6.65 -1.85
N GLY A 210 -4.89 6.28 -3.09
CA GLY A 210 -4.09 5.39 -3.93
C GLY A 210 -4.44 3.89 -3.87
N HIS A 211 -5.54 3.49 -3.22
CA HIS A 211 -5.96 2.09 -3.20
C HIS A 211 -6.70 1.70 -4.49
N ALA A 212 -5.96 1.20 -5.49
CA ALA A 212 -6.48 0.91 -6.83
C ALA A 212 -7.76 0.02 -6.88
N PRO A 213 -7.96 -1.01 -6.02
CA PRO A 213 -9.20 -1.80 -6.01
C PRO A 213 -10.48 -0.99 -5.79
N ALA A 214 -10.40 0.18 -5.16
CA ALA A 214 -11.56 1.03 -4.91
C ALA A 214 -12.23 1.56 -6.18
N ASN A 215 -11.53 1.64 -7.32
CA ASN A 215 -12.14 2.09 -8.58
C ASN A 215 -13.28 1.17 -9.06
N ALA A 216 -13.07 -0.15 -9.02
CA ALA A 216 -14.10 -1.12 -9.41
C ALA A 216 -15.29 -1.10 -8.44
N LEU A 217 -15.04 -0.83 -7.15
CA LEU A 217 -16.09 -0.66 -6.15
C LEU A 217 -16.92 0.61 -6.42
N ILE A 218 -16.28 1.75 -6.75
CA ILE A 218 -16.95 3.00 -7.14
C ILE A 218 -17.84 2.77 -8.37
N GLU A 219 -17.35 2.06 -9.39
CA GLU A 219 -18.14 1.74 -10.59
C GLU A 219 -19.38 0.89 -10.25
N SER A 220 -19.23 -0.13 -9.40
CA SER A 220 -20.34 -0.97 -8.94
C SER A 220 -21.37 -0.18 -8.11
N LEU A 221 -20.92 0.65 -7.17
CA LEU A 221 -21.78 1.47 -6.32
C LEU A 221 -22.62 2.47 -7.13
N ASN A 222 -22.02 3.11 -8.14
CA ASN A 222 -22.74 4.03 -9.03
C ASN A 222 -23.82 3.30 -9.85
N GLN A 223 -23.57 2.06 -10.29
CA GLN A 223 -24.59 1.25 -10.97
C GLN A 223 -25.75 0.89 -10.02
N GLN A 224 -25.46 0.53 -8.77
CA GLN A 224 -26.50 0.23 -7.76
C GLN A 224 -27.36 1.46 -7.44
N LEU A 225 -26.75 2.64 -7.27
CA LEU A 225 -27.46 3.91 -7.06
C LEU A 225 -28.38 4.26 -8.24
N ALA A 226 -27.89 4.12 -9.48
CA ALA A 226 -28.70 4.36 -10.67
C ALA A 226 -29.90 3.40 -10.77
N LEU A 227 -29.73 2.13 -10.39
CA LEU A 227 -30.82 1.16 -10.32
C LEU A 227 -31.87 1.55 -9.27
N GLN A 228 -31.45 1.95 -8.06
CA GLN A 228 -32.38 2.42 -7.00
C GLN A 228 -33.18 3.66 -7.43
N GLN A 229 -32.56 4.63 -8.11
CA GLN A 229 -33.26 5.79 -8.65
C GLN A 229 -34.27 5.39 -9.74
N SER A 230 -33.91 4.43 -10.60
CA SER A 230 -34.81 3.95 -11.66
C SER A 230 -36.06 3.25 -11.12
N THR A 231 -35.93 2.42 -10.07
CA THR A 231 -37.07 1.71 -9.46
C THR A 231 -38.03 2.65 -8.75
N LEU A 232 -37.50 3.66 -8.02
CA LEU A 232 -38.32 4.73 -7.42
C LEU A 232 -39.13 5.48 -8.49
N SER A 233 -38.46 5.93 -9.57
CA SER A 233 -39.13 6.64 -10.69
C SER A 233 -40.14 5.78 -11.49
N GLY A 234 -40.03 4.45 -11.39
CA GLY A 234 -40.99 3.50 -11.95
C GLY A 234 -42.24 3.34 -11.07
N SER A 235 -42.08 3.39 -9.75
CA SER A 235 -43.19 3.24 -8.79
C SER A 235 -44.13 4.45 -8.74
N GLU A 236 -43.65 5.66 -9.05
CA GLU A 236 -44.49 6.86 -9.11
C GLU A 236 -45.40 6.95 -10.36
N LYS A 237 -45.30 5.99 -11.31
CA LYS A 237 -46.04 6.02 -12.59
C LYS A 237 -47.31 5.16 -12.63
N THR A 238 -47.74 4.56 -11.53
CA THR A 238 -48.95 3.71 -11.49
C THR A 238 -50.17 4.29 -10.79
N ASP A 239 -50.05 5.37 -10.00
CA ASP A 239 -51.21 6.05 -9.41
C ASP A 239 -51.73 7.18 -10.31
N ALA A 240 -52.37 6.77 -11.41
CA ALA A 240 -53.16 7.67 -12.24
C ALA A 240 -54.45 8.07 -11.51
N LEU A 241 -54.42 9.21 -10.79
CA LEU A 241 -55.66 9.87 -10.37
C LEU A 241 -56.45 10.35 -11.60
N PRO A 242 -57.79 10.26 -11.60
CA PRO A 242 -58.62 10.84 -12.64
C PRO A 242 -58.65 12.37 -12.54
N GLU A 243 -58.69 13.02 -13.70
CA GLU A 243 -58.68 14.48 -13.87
C GLU A 243 -60.10 15.11 -13.64
N PRO A 244 -60.28 16.45 -13.62
CA PRO A 244 -60.70 17.13 -12.40
C PRO A 244 -62.05 17.86 -12.52
N ASP A 245 -62.59 18.38 -11.41
CA ASP A 245 -63.63 19.41 -11.50
C ASP A 245 -63.69 20.41 -10.32
N LYS A 246 -63.60 21.71 -10.67
CA LYS A 246 -64.06 22.95 -9.99
C LYS A 246 -63.44 23.47 -8.66
N MET A 247 -63.07 24.77 -8.76
CA MET A 247 -63.09 25.83 -7.71
C MET A 247 -61.99 25.73 -6.61
N THR A 248 -61.34 26.81 -6.12
CA THR A 248 -61.52 28.26 -6.33
C THR A 248 -60.23 29.07 -6.06
N VAL A 249 -60.12 30.23 -6.70
CA VAL A 249 -59.29 31.44 -6.43
C VAL A 249 -58.47 31.50 -5.12
N ALA A 250 -57.15 31.77 -5.23
CA ALA A 250 -56.44 32.85 -4.53
C ALA A 250 -55.02 33.14 -5.13
N LYS A 251 -54.70 34.43 -5.30
CA LYS A 251 -53.33 35.01 -5.47
C LYS A 251 -52.83 35.48 -4.08
N PRO A 252 -51.56 35.92 -3.86
CA PRO A 252 -50.59 36.48 -4.82
C PRO A 252 -49.15 35.89 -4.62
N GLU A 253 -48.00 36.42 -5.07
CA GLU A 253 -47.64 37.63 -5.87
C GLU A 253 -46.38 37.37 -6.75
N THR A 254 -45.46 38.34 -6.87
CA THR A 254 -44.24 38.34 -7.70
C THR A 254 -43.07 39.11 -7.08
N ALA A 255 -41.83 38.64 -7.28
CA ALA A 255 -40.60 39.45 -7.46
C ALA A 255 -39.52 38.54 -8.10
N ILE A 256 -38.93 38.69 -9.30
CA ILE A 256 -38.53 39.80 -10.20
C ILE A 256 -37.04 40.22 -10.08
N LEU A 257 -36.25 39.75 -11.08
CA LEU A 257 -34.99 40.29 -11.64
C LEU A 257 -33.72 40.30 -10.76
N ALA A 258 -32.49 40.28 -11.31
CA ALA A 258 -32.06 40.50 -12.71
C ALA A 258 -30.92 39.58 -13.18
N ALA A 259 -30.85 39.34 -14.49
CA ALA A 259 -29.71 38.72 -15.18
C ALA A 259 -28.73 39.79 -15.71
N ARG A 260 -27.53 39.36 -16.14
CA ARG A 260 -26.67 40.15 -17.05
C ARG A 260 -25.80 39.23 -17.94
N GLU A 261 -26.03 39.31 -19.25
CA GLU A 261 -25.29 38.61 -20.32
C GLU A 261 -24.14 39.47 -20.92
N VAL A 262 -23.68 39.08 -22.12
CA VAL A 262 -22.71 39.68 -23.09
C VAL A 262 -21.25 39.18 -22.88
N GLU A 263 -20.52 38.62 -23.87
CA GLU A 263 -20.70 38.48 -25.34
C GLU A 263 -20.18 37.11 -25.89
N THR A 264 -20.08 36.90 -27.22
CA THR A 264 -19.52 35.67 -27.85
C THR A 264 -18.65 35.93 -29.10
N SER A 265 -17.62 35.09 -29.30
CA SER A 265 -16.98 34.73 -30.60
C SER A 265 -16.12 35.79 -31.34
N PRO A 266 -15.26 35.47 -32.36
CA PRO A 266 -15.17 34.22 -33.15
C PRO A 266 -13.74 33.63 -33.39
N VAL A 267 -13.61 32.80 -34.45
CA VAL A 267 -12.63 31.73 -34.74
C VAL A 267 -11.52 32.11 -35.76
N THR A 268 -10.38 31.41 -35.75
CA THR A 268 -9.48 31.10 -36.90
C THR A 268 -8.48 29.99 -36.45
N GLU A 269 -8.48 28.73 -36.89
CA GLU A 269 -8.46 28.01 -38.19
C GLU A 269 -7.04 27.66 -38.72
N LEU A 270 -6.93 26.51 -39.42
CA LEU A 270 -5.77 25.87 -40.11
C LEU A 270 -5.03 24.79 -39.27
N LYS A 271 -4.75 23.56 -39.77
CA LYS A 271 -5.23 22.82 -40.96
C LYS A 271 -4.95 21.31 -40.78
N LYS A 272 -5.68 20.41 -41.47
CA LYS A 272 -5.40 18.96 -41.54
C LYS A 272 -4.72 18.56 -42.86
N SER A 273 -3.66 17.75 -42.77
CA SER A 273 -3.26 16.67 -43.68
C SER A 273 -2.21 15.82 -42.90
N ASP A 274 -2.02 14.51 -43.04
CA ASP A 274 -2.28 13.59 -44.15
C ASP A 274 -2.56 12.14 -43.69
N LEU A 275 -3.21 11.35 -44.57
CA LEU A 275 -3.14 9.89 -44.75
C LEU A 275 -3.63 8.91 -43.64
N SER A 276 -4.80 8.31 -43.94
CA SER A 276 -5.22 6.92 -43.61
C SER A 276 -4.75 5.95 -44.75
N PRO A 277 -5.17 4.66 -44.91
CA PRO A 277 -6.10 3.81 -44.15
C PRO A 277 -5.67 2.32 -43.96
N GLY A 278 -6.58 1.46 -43.45
CA GLY A 278 -6.52 -0.03 -43.54
C GLY A 278 -6.86 -0.73 -42.21
N ALA A 279 -8.09 -1.23 -42.00
CA ALA A 279 -8.63 -2.54 -42.43
C ALA A 279 -8.09 -3.74 -41.60
N SER A 280 -8.87 -4.74 -41.17
CA SER A 280 -10.32 -4.99 -41.27
C SER A 280 -10.77 -5.94 -40.14
N ALA A 281 -12.07 -6.01 -39.88
CA ALA A 281 -12.66 -6.99 -38.95
C ALA A 281 -12.78 -8.39 -39.59
N ILE A 282 -12.56 -9.44 -38.79
CA ILE A 282 -13.02 -10.82 -39.03
C ILE A 282 -13.52 -11.38 -37.67
N ALA A 283 -14.61 -12.13 -37.69
CA ALA A 283 -15.26 -12.76 -36.54
C ALA A 283 -15.24 -14.30 -36.67
N LEU A 284 -15.86 -15.00 -35.69
CA LEU A 284 -15.99 -16.48 -35.54
C LEU A 284 -14.75 -17.15 -34.91
N SER A 285 -14.85 -18.16 -34.03
CA SER A 285 -16.02 -18.74 -33.30
C SER A 285 -15.52 -19.59 -32.11
N GLU A 286 -16.45 -20.07 -31.27
CA GLU A 286 -16.23 -20.89 -30.06
C GLU A 286 -15.74 -22.32 -30.37
N GLU A 287 -14.98 -22.95 -29.45
CA GLU A 287 -15.33 -24.24 -28.78
C GLU A 287 -14.35 -24.62 -27.64
N GLN A 288 -14.73 -25.55 -26.77
CA GLN A 288 -14.15 -25.75 -25.43
C GLN A 288 -12.82 -26.53 -25.36
N ALA A 289 -12.09 -26.30 -24.25
CA ALA A 289 -11.43 -27.37 -23.50
C ALA A 289 -11.46 -27.07 -21.98
N VAL A 290 -12.15 -27.91 -21.21
CA VAL A 290 -12.16 -27.89 -19.73
C VAL A 290 -11.08 -28.84 -19.21
N LEU A 291 -10.27 -28.39 -18.25
CA LEU A 291 -9.66 -29.26 -17.25
C LEU A 291 -9.19 -28.45 -16.04
N ASP A 292 -9.65 -28.85 -14.85
CA ASP A 292 -9.33 -28.22 -13.58
C ASP A 292 -7.87 -28.47 -13.14
N ASP A 293 -7.24 -27.48 -12.52
CA ASP A 293 -6.45 -27.72 -11.30
C ASP A 293 -6.45 -26.49 -10.37
N ALA A 294 -6.59 -26.73 -9.07
CA ALA A 294 -6.98 -25.73 -8.08
C ALA A 294 -5.76 -25.10 -7.36
N THR A 295 -5.04 -24.21 -8.03
CA THR A 295 -3.96 -23.40 -7.38
C THR A 295 -3.94 -21.91 -7.76
N ALA A 296 -5.00 -21.39 -8.38
CA ALA A 296 -5.12 -19.95 -8.71
C ALA A 296 -5.49 -19.09 -7.48
N SER A 297 -4.49 -18.81 -6.63
CA SER A 297 -4.60 -17.73 -5.64
C SER A 297 -4.83 -16.39 -6.36
N VAL A 298 -5.96 -15.77 -6.01
CA VAL A 298 -6.57 -14.61 -6.67
C VAL A 298 -5.58 -13.52 -7.07
N ILE A 299 -5.77 -13.07 -8.32
CA ILE A 299 -5.15 -11.94 -9.00
C ILE A 299 -4.96 -10.74 -8.05
N ASN A 300 -3.72 -10.51 -7.61
CA ASN A 300 -3.32 -9.25 -6.99
C ASN A 300 -3.20 -8.18 -8.09
N ASN A 301 -4.21 -7.32 -8.19
CA ASN A 301 -4.20 -6.18 -9.11
C ASN A 301 -3.18 -5.11 -8.67
N GLY A 302 -1.92 -5.33 -9.05
CA GLY A 302 -1.02 -4.28 -9.53
C GLY A 302 -0.57 -3.21 -8.53
N LEU A 303 0.07 -3.60 -7.43
CA LEU A 303 1.10 -2.78 -6.76
C LEU A 303 2.13 -3.69 -6.06
N ARG A 304 2.77 -4.57 -6.85
CA ARG A 304 4.00 -5.26 -6.43
C ARG A 304 5.15 -4.25 -6.51
N ASP A 305 5.42 -3.60 -5.37
CA ASP A 305 6.31 -2.47 -5.20
C ASP A 305 7.82 -2.81 -5.30
N TYR A 306 8.67 -1.83 -4.95
CA TYR A 306 10.12 -2.02 -4.90
C TYR A 306 10.53 -3.08 -3.85
N GLU A 307 9.82 -3.19 -2.72
CA GLU A 307 10.13 -4.22 -1.71
C GLU A 307 9.86 -5.62 -2.26
N TRP A 308 8.73 -5.83 -2.96
CA TRP A 308 8.45 -7.09 -3.66
C TRP A 308 9.56 -7.47 -4.64
N LEU A 309 10.10 -6.50 -5.39
CA LEU A 309 11.21 -6.71 -6.33
C LEU A 309 12.50 -7.17 -5.63
N MET A 310 12.79 -6.62 -4.46
CA MET A 310 13.97 -6.97 -3.66
C MET A 310 13.87 -8.40 -3.09
N LEU A 311 12.65 -8.90 -2.85
CA LEU A 311 12.39 -10.26 -2.36
C LEU A 311 12.54 -11.36 -3.44
N GLN A 312 12.79 -11.01 -4.71
CA GLN A 312 12.84 -11.99 -5.80
C GLN A 312 14.21 -12.68 -5.95
N PRO A 313 14.25 -13.98 -6.31
CA PRO A 313 15.51 -14.70 -6.49
C PRO A 313 16.39 -14.09 -7.58
N SER A 314 17.64 -13.79 -7.25
CA SER A 314 18.57 -13.01 -8.09
C SER A 314 18.84 -13.62 -9.48
N SER A 315 18.59 -14.92 -9.65
CA SER A 315 18.77 -15.72 -10.87
C SER A 315 17.61 -15.64 -11.85
N ARG A 316 16.42 -15.20 -11.43
CA ARG A 316 15.25 -15.13 -12.32
C ARG A 316 15.29 -13.87 -13.19
N TYR A 317 14.58 -13.93 -14.31
CA TYR A 317 14.52 -12.88 -15.32
C TYR A 317 13.24 -12.07 -15.22
N VAL A 318 13.38 -10.80 -15.57
CA VAL A 318 12.36 -9.76 -15.59
C VAL A 318 12.35 -9.13 -16.98
N LEU A 319 11.13 -8.87 -17.46
CA LEU A 319 10.89 -7.99 -18.60
C LEU A 319 11.09 -6.55 -18.13
N GLN A 320 11.90 -5.76 -18.84
CA GLN A 320 11.91 -4.30 -18.71
C GLN A 320 11.40 -3.70 -20.02
N LEU A 321 10.19 -3.15 -19.98
CA LEU A 321 9.49 -2.66 -21.16
C LEU A 321 9.93 -1.28 -21.66
N ILE A 322 9.99 -0.26 -20.79
CA ILE A 322 10.22 1.12 -21.23
C ILE A 322 10.84 2.00 -20.13
N GLN A 323 11.29 3.19 -20.53
CA GLN A 323 11.86 4.21 -19.66
C GLN A 323 11.03 5.50 -19.76
N LEU A 324 10.23 5.82 -18.73
CA LEU A 324 9.28 6.95 -18.74
C LEU A 324 9.49 7.86 -17.53
N SER A 325 9.72 9.15 -17.80
CA SER A 325 10.17 10.14 -16.82
C SER A 325 9.09 10.75 -15.93
N THR A 326 7.80 10.52 -16.22
CA THR A 326 6.67 11.07 -15.43
C THR A 326 5.53 10.07 -15.30
N VAL A 327 4.79 10.12 -14.18
CA VAL A 327 3.63 9.26 -13.92
C VAL A 327 2.55 9.43 -15.01
N SER A 328 2.33 10.66 -15.49
CA SER A 328 1.38 10.94 -16.57
C SER A 328 1.83 10.39 -17.94
N ALA A 329 3.13 10.15 -18.16
CA ALA A 329 3.60 9.43 -19.34
C ALA A 329 3.35 7.91 -19.20
N VAL A 330 3.52 7.38 -17.98
CA VAL A 330 3.27 5.96 -17.64
C VAL A 330 1.80 5.61 -17.84
N ASN A 331 0.88 6.38 -17.25
CA ASN A 331 -0.56 6.10 -17.36
C ASN A 331 -1.02 6.17 -18.83
N ARG A 332 -0.55 7.17 -19.60
CA ARG A 332 -0.83 7.24 -21.04
C ARG A 332 -0.26 6.06 -21.83
N PHE A 333 0.94 5.58 -21.49
CA PHE A 333 1.54 4.41 -22.12
C PHE A 333 0.77 3.11 -21.80
N MET A 334 0.36 2.94 -20.54
CA MET A 334 -0.46 1.81 -20.07
C MET A 334 -1.80 1.75 -20.80
N GLN A 335 -2.51 2.88 -20.85
CA GLN A 335 -3.81 3.02 -21.47
C GLN A 335 -3.74 2.83 -23.00
N ALA A 336 -2.78 3.48 -23.67
CA ALA A 336 -2.61 3.38 -25.13
C ALA A 336 -2.31 1.95 -25.61
N ASN A 337 -1.72 1.11 -24.74
CA ASN A 337 -1.35 -0.27 -25.06
C ASN A 337 -2.19 -1.33 -24.34
N LYS A 338 -3.26 -0.92 -23.63
CA LYS A 338 -4.19 -1.81 -22.90
C LYS A 338 -3.45 -2.78 -21.96
N LEU A 339 -2.51 -2.24 -21.17
CA LEU A 339 -1.65 -2.99 -20.24
C LEU A 339 -2.16 -2.99 -18.79
N GLU A 340 -3.21 -2.23 -18.49
CA GLU A 340 -3.84 -2.14 -17.16
C GLU A 340 -4.28 -3.53 -16.67
N GLY A 341 -3.91 -3.88 -15.43
CA GLY A 341 -4.15 -5.21 -14.84
C GLY A 341 -3.32 -6.38 -15.43
N ARG A 342 -2.64 -6.18 -16.57
CA ARG A 342 -1.91 -7.25 -17.30
C ARG A 342 -0.42 -7.31 -16.99
N VAL A 343 0.16 -6.26 -16.42
CA VAL A 343 1.58 -6.18 -16.05
C VAL A 343 1.74 -5.49 -14.70
N ASN A 344 2.73 -5.92 -13.92
CA ASN A 344 3.12 -5.26 -12.68
C ASN A 344 4.05 -4.09 -12.98
N TYR A 345 4.08 -3.05 -12.15
CA TYR A 345 4.96 -1.91 -12.35
C TYR A 345 5.38 -1.24 -11.05
N PHE A 346 6.61 -0.72 -11.00
CA PHE A 346 7.12 0.06 -9.88
C PHE A 346 7.87 1.30 -10.37
N LYS A 347 7.84 2.37 -9.57
CA LYS A 347 8.68 3.56 -9.78
C LYS A 347 10.08 3.30 -9.23
N ALA A 348 11.10 3.76 -9.93
CA ALA A 348 12.46 3.77 -9.38
C ALA A 348 13.31 4.93 -9.91
N LEU A 349 14.26 5.38 -9.10
CA LEU A 349 15.27 6.38 -9.46
C LEU A 349 16.52 5.68 -10.00
N THR A 350 17.06 6.13 -11.14
CA THR A 350 18.46 5.81 -11.46
C THR A 350 19.42 6.76 -10.76
N LYS A 351 20.70 6.36 -10.74
CA LYS A 351 21.84 7.22 -10.35
C LYS A 351 21.90 8.58 -11.06
N ALA A 352 21.17 8.76 -12.19
CA ALA A 352 21.09 10.00 -12.95
C ALA A 352 19.82 10.84 -12.65
N GLY A 353 19.10 10.56 -11.55
CA GLY A 353 17.95 11.36 -11.12
C GLY A 353 16.68 11.21 -11.96
N ARG A 354 16.65 10.27 -12.91
CA ARG A 354 15.48 10.00 -13.75
C ARG A 354 14.58 8.98 -13.06
N VAL A 355 13.26 9.21 -13.11
CA VAL A 355 12.24 8.24 -12.72
C VAL A 355 12.02 7.26 -13.88
N TYR A 356 11.78 6.00 -13.54
CA TYR A 356 11.45 4.92 -14.47
C TYR A 356 10.21 4.19 -14.00
N VAL A 357 9.53 3.55 -14.94
CA VAL A 357 8.57 2.50 -14.64
C VAL A 357 8.98 1.22 -15.35
N VAL A 358 9.46 0.27 -14.54
CA VAL A 358 9.78 -1.08 -15.00
C VAL A 358 8.49 -1.88 -14.91
N LEU A 359 7.85 -2.05 -16.05
CA LEU A 359 6.73 -2.98 -16.20
C LEU A 359 7.29 -4.40 -16.33
N TYR A 360 6.74 -5.37 -15.61
CA TYR A 360 7.18 -6.76 -15.66
C TYR A 360 6.05 -7.80 -15.59
N ALA A 361 6.26 -8.88 -16.34
CA ALA A 361 5.52 -10.14 -16.26
C ALA A 361 6.13 -11.07 -15.19
N ASP A 362 5.49 -12.21 -14.94
CA ASP A 362 5.99 -13.19 -13.97
C ASP A 362 7.42 -13.69 -14.27
N SER A 363 8.07 -14.19 -13.23
CA SER A 363 9.51 -14.43 -13.21
C SER A 363 9.90 -15.66 -14.03
N ALA A 364 10.59 -15.45 -15.15
CA ALA A 364 11.10 -16.55 -15.98
C ALA A 364 12.44 -17.10 -15.45
N ASN A 365 12.72 -18.38 -15.69
CA ASN A 365 13.98 -19.04 -15.31
C ASN A 365 15.04 -18.91 -16.42
N SER A 366 14.65 -18.57 -17.65
CA SER A 366 15.57 -18.31 -18.76
C SER A 366 15.18 -17.10 -19.63
N PRO A 367 16.12 -16.52 -20.40
CA PRO A 367 15.79 -15.47 -21.38
C PRO A 367 14.85 -15.92 -22.52
N ALA A 368 14.82 -17.22 -22.84
CA ALA A 368 13.96 -17.77 -23.88
C ALA A 368 12.50 -17.87 -23.40
N GLU A 369 12.30 -18.41 -22.19
CA GLU A 369 11.02 -18.45 -21.48
C GLU A 369 10.48 -17.03 -21.24
N ALA A 370 11.35 -16.08 -20.85
CA ALA A 370 10.97 -14.67 -20.73
C ALA A 370 10.45 -14.07 -22.04
N ARG A 371 11.09 -14.39 -23.19
CA ARG A 371 10.62 -13.94 -24.52
C ARG A 371 9.28 -14.56 -24.89
N GLN A 372 9.06 -15.83 -24.55
CA GLN A 372 7.79 -16.52 -24.78
C GLN A 372 6.66 -15.91 -23.93
N LEU A 373 6.95 -15.58 -22.66
CA LEU A 373 6.03 -14.90 -21.75
C LEU A 373 5.72 -13.46 -22.19
N ALA A 374 6.73 -12.74 -22.70
CA ALA A 374 6.55 -11.42 -23.30
C ALA A 374 5.56 -11.48 -24.48
N LYS A 375 5.72 -12.47 -25.37
CA LYS A 375 4.83 -12.67 -26.52
C LYS A 375 3.41 -13.13 -26.17
N SER A 376 3.20 -13.80 -25.03
CA SER A 376 1.85 -14.20 -24.61
C SER A 376 1.12 -13.12 -23.80
N GLN A 377 1.84 -12.33 -22.99
CA GLN A 377 1.21 -11.35 -22.11
C GLN A 377 1.13 -9.93 -22.70
N LEU A 378 1.99 -9.56 -23.65
CA LEU A 378 2.09 -8.20 -24.21
C LEU A 378 1.58 -8.12 -25.65
N PRO A 379 1.11 -6.95 -26.11
CA PRO A 379 0.90 -6.68 -27.53
C PRO A 379 2.19 -6.89 -28.34
N GLU A 380 2.07 -7.45 -29.54
CA GLU A 380 3.22 -7.75 -30.42
C GLU A 380 4.05 -6.50 -30.78
N SER A 381 3.38 -5.35 -30.95
CA SER A 381 4.00 -4.03 -31.16
C SER A 381 4.96 -3.60 -30.04
N ILE A 382 4.81 -4.19 -28.85
CA ILE A 382 5.60 -3.92 -27.65
C ILE A 382 6.55 -5.06 -27.31
N ALA A 383 6.18 -6.31 -27.58
CA ALA A 383 6.95 -7.49 -27.19
C ALA A 383 8.41 -7.48 -27.68
N ASP A 384 8.65 -6.94 -28.89
CA ASP A 384 9.98 -6.81 -29.48
C ASP A 384 10.78 -5.59 -28.97
N GLN A 385 10.14 -4.67 -28.22
CA GLN A 385 10.78 -3.52 -27.59
C GLN A 385 11.26 -3.81 -26.15
N VAL A 386 11.02 -5.02 -25.64
CA VAL A 386 11.33 -5.42 -24.26
C VAL A 386 12.81 -5.77 -24.08
N TRP A 387 13.43 -5.22 -23.04
CA TRP A 387 14.76 -5.63 -22.59
C TRP A 387 14.68 -6.70 -21.50
N PHE A 388 15.47 -7.75 -21.65
CA PHE A 388 15.55 -8.84 -20.68
C PHE A 388 16.68 -8.57 -19.69
N ARG A 389 16.35 -8.57 -18.39
CA ARG A 389 17.30 -8.34 -17.28
C ARG A 389 17.09 -9.39 -16.20
N SER A 390 18.15 -9.79 -15.50
CA SER A 390 17.99 -10.56 -14.26
C SER A 390 17.61 -9.64 -13.11
N TYR A 391 16.99 -10.17 -12.05
CA TYR A 391 16.72 -9.40 -10.83
C TYR A 391 18.00 -8.75 -10.28
N ARG A 392 19.12 -9.47 -10.25
CA ARG A 392 20.44 -8.92 -9.87
C ARG A 392 20.81 -7.67 -10.68
N SER A 393 20.54 -7.66 -11.99
CA SER A 393 20.83 -6.51 -12.85
C SER A 393 19.97 -5.30 -12.49
N LEU A 394 18.67 -5.49 -12.24
CA LEU A 394 17.77 -4.41 -11.83
C LEU A 394 18.17 -3.85 -10.45
N GLN A 395 18.36 -4.73 -9.47
CA GLN A 395 18.79 -4.39 -8.10
C GLN A 395 20.09 -3.57 -8.07
N SER A 396 21.00 -3.79 -9.03
CA SER A 396 22.26 -3.01 -9.15
C SER A 396 22.11 -1.64 -9.85
N ALA A 397 21.05 -1.44 -10.62
CA ALA A 397 20.87 -0.29 -11.52
C ALA A 397 19.96 0.81 -10.94
N TYR A 398 19.03 0.43 -10.05
CA TYR A 398 18.00 1.31 -9.52
C TYR A 398 18.15 1.53 -8.01
N ARG A 399 17.60 2.65 -7.53
CA ARG A 399 17.39 2.96 -6.12
C ARG A 399 15.90 3.25 -5.89
N PRO A 400 15.36 3.07 -4.67
CA PRO A 400 14.02 3.53 -4.36
C PRO A 400 13.90 5.03 -4.64
N ALA A 401 12.71 5.43 -5.05
CA ALA A 401 12.29 6.81 -5.08
C ALA A 401 11.19 6.94 -4.03
N ASP A 402 11.40 7.82 -3.05
CA ASP A 402 10.41 8.20 -2.05
C ASP A 402 9.14 8.78 -2.71
#